data_AF-A0A819LN25-F1
#
_entry.id   AF-A0A819LN25-F1
#
_cell.length_a   1.000
_cell.length_b   1.000
_cell.length_c   1.000
_cell.angle_alpha   90.00
_cell.angle_beta   90.00
_cell.angle_gamma   90.00
#
_symmetry.space_group_name_H-M   'P 1'
#
loop_
_entity.id
_entity.type
_entity.pdbx_description
1 polymer ?
#
loop_
_entity_poly.entity_id
_entity_poly.type
_entity_poly.pdbx_seq_one_letter_code
_entity_poly.pdbx_strand_id
1 'polypeptide(L)'
;MHNKRNYDKVFFSWCPPAGRYPWRFPFIDIFYHDENHTHVWLVGKPSSCPVRREDVFPLVLRPLGPLWLLAPREPMAHFESRSMRAIETGCLAFVYSHKYERRIYNKTRYASCSKLRSVYPYVERQCASTECIEYLKLGDYLLHTVKFTPAYRTFLYKEYDPSYRPC
;
A
#
# COMPACT_ATOMS: atom_id res chain seq x y z
N MET A 1 -27.99 0.03 -0.42
CA MET A 1 -27.78 -0.85 0.75
C MET A 1 -26.54 -0.35 1.49
N HIS A 2 -26.70 0.30 2.63
CA HIS A 2 -25.58 0.74 3.46
C HIS A 2 -25.08 -0.49 4.25
N ASN A 3 -23.88 -0.98 3.92
CA ASN A 3 -23.32 -2.15 4.57
C ASN A 3 -22.92 -1.81 6.02
N LYS A 4 -23.28 -2.65 7.01
CA LYS A 4 -22.94 -2.47 8.44
C LYS A 4 -21.42 -2.40 8.72
N ARG A 5 -20.59 -2.60 7.71
CA ARG A 5 -19.13 -2.76 7.80
C ARG A 5 -18.34 -1.50 7.44
N ASN A 6 -18.98 -0.41 7.02
CA ASN A 6 -18.34 0.86 6.62
C ASN A 6 -17.28 0.71 5.51
N TYR A 7 -17.42 -0.30 4.66
CA TYR A 7 -16.66 -0.48 3.43
C TYR A 7 -17.49 -1.30 2.43
N ASP A 8 -17.16 -1.17 1.15
CA ASP A 8 -17.77 -1.95 0.07
C ASP A 8 -16.78 -2.91 -0.58
N LYS A 9 -17.30 -3.97 -1.19
CA LYS A 9 -16.52 -4.94 -1.96
C LYS A 9 -16.99 -4.93 -3.41
N VAL A 10 -16.06 -4.69 -4.33
CA VAL A 10 -16.33 -4.73 -5.78
C VAL A 10 -15.67 -5.96 -6.37
N PHE A 11 -16.46 -6.76 -7.09
CA PHE A 11 -16.01 -7.98 -7.76
C PHE A 11 -16.89 -8.26 -8.98
N PHE A 12 -16.35 -9.00 -9.94
CA PHE A 12 -17.14 -9.46 -11.08
C PHE A 12 -17.99 -10.68 -10.69
N SER A 13 -19.23 -10.73 -11.19
CA SER A 13 -20.18 -11.81 -10.88
C SER A 13 -19.70 -13.18 -11.35
N TRP A 14 -18.86 -13.24 -12.39
CA TRP A 14 -18.28 -14.47 -12.93
C TRP A 14 -17.03 -14.96 -12.17
N CYS A 15 -16.48 -14.17 -11.24
CA CYS A 15 -15.31 -14.59 -10.46
C CYS A 15 -15.65 -15.78 -9.53
N PRO A 16 -14.69 -16.67 -9.20
CA PRO A 16 -14.93 -17.75 -8.26
C PRO A 16 -15.24 -17.23 -6.83
N PRO A 17 -16.01 -17.97 -6.02
CA PRO A 17 -16.29 -17.60 -4.63
C PRO A 17 -15.02 -17.43 -3.79
N ALA A 18 -15.00 -16.41 -2.92
CA ALA A 18 -13.94 -16.22 -1.94
C ALA A 18 -14.24 -17.04 -0.68
N GLY A 19 -13.94 -18.34 -0.71
CA GLY A 19 -14.27 -19.26 0.38
C GLY A 19 -15.78 -19.42 0.55
N ARG A 20 -16.29 -19.20 1.78
CA ARG A 20 -17.72 -19.31 2.13
C ARG A 20 -18.46 -17.97 2.15
N TYR A 21 -17.80 -16.90 1.72
CA TYR A 21 -18.35 -15.55 1.81
C TYR A 21 -19.18 -15.18 0.58
N PRO A 22 -20.09 -14.20 0.68
CA PRO A 22 -20.96 -13.80 -0.43
C PRO A 22 -20.23 -13.03 -1.55
N TRP A 23 -18.95 -12.71 -1.38
CA TRP A 23 -18.12 -12.05 -2.41
C TRP A 23 -17.23 -13.05 -3.16
N ARG A 24 -16.67 -12.61 -4.28
CA ARG A 24 -15.88 -13.42 -5.22
C ARG A 24 -14.46 -12.89 -5.34
N PHE A 25 -13.49 -13.74 -5.63
CA PHE A 25 -12.07 -13.37 -5.77
C PHE A 25 -11.64 -13.40 -7.25
N PRO A 26 -10.85 -12.43 -7.74
CA PRO A 26 -10.36 -11.24 -7.02
C PRO A 26 -11.47 -10.20 -6.77
N PHE A 27 -11.28 -9.39 -5.71
CA PHE A 27 -12.14 -8.27 -5.36
C PHE A 27 -11.31 -7.06 -4.94
N ILE A 28 -11.94 -5.89 -4.95
CA ILE A 28 -11.41 -4.62 -4.44
C ILE A 28 -12.23 -4.22 -3.22
N ASP A 29 -11.56 -3.87 -2.13
CA ASP A 29 -12.18 -3.27 -0.96
C ASP A 29 -12.15 -1.73 -1.09
N ILE A 30 -13.31 -1.10 -0.94
CA ILE A 30 -13.45 0.37 -0.94
C ILE A 30 -13.73 0.81 0.50
N PHE A 31 -12.72 1.43 1.10
CA PHE A 31 -12.81 1.96 2.47
C PHE A 31 -13.17 3.44 2.44
N TYR A 32 -14.18 3.80 3.22
CA TYR A 32 -14.57 5.19 3.39
C TYR A 32 -13.67 5.89 4.40
N HIS A 33 -13.36 7.15 4.13
CA HIS A 33 -12.55 7.99 4.99
C HIS A 33 -13.33 9.24 5.37
N ASP A 34 -13.02 9.76 6.55
CA ASP A 34 -13.51 11.03 7.08
C ASP A 34 -12.29 11.87 7.48
N GLU A 35 -12.48 13.18 7.65
CA GLU A 35 -11.39 14.11 7.83
C GLU A 35 -11.75 15.33 8.67
N ASN A 36 -10.73 15.96 9.24
CA ASN A 36 -10.80 17.32 9.77
C ASN A 36 -9.70 18.18 9.15
N HIS A 37 -9.48 19.37 9.71
CA HIS A 37 -8.46 20.32 9.25
C HIS A 37 -7.02 19.76 9.30
N THR A 38 -6.77 18.76 10.14
CA THR A 38 -5.40 18.27 10.43
C THR A 38 -5.18 16.81 10.04
N HIS A 39 -6.22 15.97 10.00
CA HIS A 39 -6.09 14.52 9.84
C HIS A 39 -7.18 13.91 8.95
N VAL A 40 -6.86 12.76 8.39
CA VAL A 40 -7.75 11.85 7.65
C VAL A 40 -7.75 10.50 8.36
N TRP A 41 -8.91 9.86 8.53
CA TRP A 41 -9.03 8.55 9.15
C TRP A 41 -10.11 7.70 8.46
N LEU A 42 -10.03 6.38 8.64
CA LEU A 42 -11.00 5.44 8.09
C LEU A 42 -12.31 5.47 8.87
N VAL A 43 -13.46 5.38 8.20
CA VAL A 43 -14.77 5.35 8.84
C VAL A 43 -15.04 3.94 9.36
N GLY A 44 -15.43 3.80 10.64
CA GLY A 44 -15.72 2.51 11.27
C GLY A 44 -14.59 1.95 12.13
N LYS A 45 -14.76 0.70 12.60
CA LYS A 45 -13.86 0.08 13.58
C LYS A 45 -13.00 -1.05 13.01
N PRO A 46 -11.74 -1.16 13.49
CA PRO A 46 -10.99 -0.15 14.23
C PRO A 46 -10.27 0.78 13.24
N SER A 47 -10.61 2.08 13.21
CA SER A 47 -9.67 3.08 12.71
C SER A 47 -8.93 3.70 13.90
N SER A 48 -7.73 3.19 14.16
CA SER A 48 -6.86 3.64 15.26
C SER A 48 -5.68 4.48 14.77
N CYS A 49 -5.66 4.86 13.49
CA CYS A 49 -4.50 5.42 12.80
C CYS A 49 -4.86 6.63 11.93
N PRO A 50 -5.22 7.78 12.51
CA PRO A 50 -5.35 9.01 11.73
C PRO A 50 -4.00 9.39 11.11
N VAL A 51 -4.02 9.85 9.87
CA VAL A 51 -2.84 10.31 9.13
C VAL A 51 -2.96 11.81 8.94
N ARG A 52 -1.84 12.55 9.00
CA ARG A 52 -1.88 13.99 8.78
C ARG A 52 -2.45 14.29 7.40
N ARG A 53 -3.34 15.26 7.32
CA ARG A 53 -4.01 15.68 6.08
C ARG A 53 -2.99 16.11 5.03
N GLU A 54 -1.94 16.80 5.44
CA GLU A 54 -0.83 17.22 4.58
C GLU A 54 -0.04 16.03 4.00
N ASP A 55 0.02 14.90 4.68
CA ASP A 55 0.69 13.71 4.14
C ASP A 55 -0.19 13.01 3.07
N VAL A 56 -1.50 13.27 3.06
CA VAL A 56 -2.44 12.73 2.08
C VAL A 56 -2.62 13.66 0.89
N PHE A 57 -2.92 14.94 1.13
CA PHE A 57 -3.36 15.90 0.11
C PHE A 57 -2.30 16.95 -0.21
N PRO A 58 -2.30 17.52 -1.45
CA PRO A 58 -3.13 17.12 -2.57
C PRO A 58 -2.73 15.73 -3.09
N LEU A 59 -3.70 14.98 -3.63
CA LEU A 59 -3.41 13.67 -4.21
C LEU A 59 -2.52 13.83 -5.44
N VAL A 60 -1.65 12.84 -5.65
CA VAL A 60 -0.72 12.80 -6.78
C VAL A 60 -0.94 11.53 -7.60
N LEU A 61 -0.73 11.61 -8.91
CA LEU A 61 -0.82 10.43 -9.78
C LEU A 61 0.39 9.52 -9.53
N ARG A 62 0.13 8.23 -9.28
CA ARG A 62 1.16 7.19 -9.17
C ARG A 62 0.80 5.99 -10.05
N PRO A 63 1.81 5.28 -10.58
CA PRO A 63 1.58 4.08 -11.38
C PRO A 63 1.08 2.92 -10.52
N LEU A 64 0.08 2.19 -11.02
CA LEU A 64 -0.35 0.87 -10.53
C LEU A 64 -0.55 -0.06 -11.73
N GLY A 65 0.49 -0.85 -12.06
CA GLY A 65 0.50 -1.64 -13.29
C GLY A 65 0.40 -0.71 -14.51
N PRO A 66 -0.57 -0.90 -15.44
CA PRO A 66 -0.77 -0.02 -16.60
C PRO A 66 -1.57 1.26 -16.30
N LEU A 67 -2.02 1.47 -15.05
CA LEU A 67 -2.91 2.57 -14.69
C LEU A 67 -2.15 3.68 -13.96
N TRP A 68 -2.62 4.92 -14.11
CA TRP A 68 -2.23 6.07 -13.28
C TRP A 68 -3.40 6.44 -12.37
N LEU A 69 -3.20 6.29 -11.07
CA LEU A 69 -4.25 6.49 -10.07
C LEU A 69 -3.84 7.56 -9.07
N LEU A 70 -4.84 8.27 -8.52
CA LEU A 70 -4.63 9.20 -7.43
C LEU A 70 -4.20 8.43 -6.17
N ALA A 71 -3.11 8.88 -5.56
CA ALA A 71 -2.55 8.31 -4.35
C ALA A 71 -2.14 9.43 -3.38
N PRO A 72 -1.97 9.10 -2.08
CA PRO A 72 -1.42 10.04 -1.10
C PRO A 72 -0.09 10.65 -1.58
N ARG A 73 0.09 11.93 -1.25
CA ARG A 73 1.32 12.67 -1.52
C ARG A 73 2.53 11.97 -0.89
N GLU A 74 2.42 11.67 0.41
CA GLU A 74 3.44 11.06 1.27
C GLU A 74 3.07 9.63 1.70
N PRO A 75 3.19 8.62 0.81
CA PRO A 75 2.85 7.25 1.17
C PRO A 75 3.76 6.69 2.28
N MET A 76 5.00 7.18 2.40
CA MET A 76 5.92 6.76 3.46
C MET A 76 5.47 7.19 4.85
N ALA A 77 4.88 8.38 4.99
CA ALA A 77 4.34 8.84 6.26
C ALA A 77 3.22 7.91 6.77
N HIS A 78 2.44 7.32 5.85
CA HIS A 78 1.42 6.32 6.20
C HIS A 78 2.03 5.02 6.75
N PHE A 79 3.19 4.63 6.26
CA PHE A 79 3.87 3.44 6.72
C PHE A 79 4.57 3.67 8.06
N GLU A 80 5.20 4.83 8.23
CA GLU A 80 5.82 5.27 9.48
C GLU A 80 4.79 5.36 10.61
N SER A 81 3.60 5.92 10.32
CA SER A 81 2.50 6.02 11.29
C SER A 81 2.05 4.69 11.85
N ARG A 82 2.26 3.61 11.11
CA ARG A 82 1.91 2.23 11.48
C ARG A 82 3.11 1.40 11.95
N SER A 83 4.26 2.04 12.19
CA SER A 83 5.52 1.37 12.51
C SER A 83 5.90 0.26 11.53
N MET A 84 5.53 0.41 10.26
CA MET A 84 5.93 -0.55 9.24
C MET A 84 7.40 -0.34 8.90
N ARG A 85 8.20 -1.39 9.15
CA ARG A 85 9.65 -1.38 8.92
C ARG A 85 10.02 -2.26 7.74
N ALA A 86 11.17 -1.97 7.13
CA ALA A 86 11.76 -2.77 6.05
C ALA A 86 10.82 -2.98 4.85
N ILE A 87 9.96 -2.00 4.53
CA ILE A 87 8.97 -2.14 3.45
C ILE A 87 9.62 -2.34 2.08
N GLU A 88 10.78 -1.71 1.86
CA GLU A 88 11.51 -1.89 0.61
C GLU A 88 12.37 -3.16 0.62
N THR A 89 12.91 -3.56 1.77
CA THR A 89 13.94 -4.62 1.85
C THR A 89 13.38 -5.98 2.26
N GLY A 90 12.21 -6.00 2.90
CA GLY A 90 11.57 -7.15 3.53
C GLY A 90 10.23 -7.50 2.88
N CYS A 91 10.16 -8.69 2.32
CA CYS A 91 8.96 -9.19 1.65
C CYS A 91 8.20 -10.11 2.61
N LEU A 92 6.93 -9.80 2.84
CA LEU A 92 6.07 -10.45 3.82
C LEU A 92 4.93 -11.21 3.13
N ALA A 93 4.68 -12.44 3.58
CA ALA A 93 3.46 -13.17 3.30
C ALA A 93 2.68 -13.38 4.60
N PHE A 94 1.57 -12.67 4.75
CA PHE A 94 0.71 -12.75 5.93
C PHE A 94 -0.03 -14.09 6.02
N VAL A 95 -0.51 -14.40 7.23
CA VAL A 95 -1.20 -15.66 7.53
C VAL A 95 -2.54 -15.83 6.80
N TYR A 96 -3.21 -14.72 6.48
CA TYR A 96 -4.55 -14.71 5.91
C TYR A 96 -4.51 -14.66 4.39
N SER A 97 -5.28 -15.52 3.74
CA SER A 97 -5.44 -15.49 2.29
C SER A 97 -6.82 -14.96 1.93
N HIS A 98 -6.87 -13.81 1.24
CA HIS A 98 -8.12 -13.24 0.73
C HIS A 98 -8.74 -14.09 -0.40
N LYS A 99 -7.96 -14.90 -1.11
CA LYS A 99 -8.49 -15.85 -2.10
C LYS A 99 -9.42 -16.89 -1.45
N TYR A 100 -9.03 -17.38 -0.28
CA TYR A 100 -9.77 -18.42 0.44
C TYR A 100 -10.57 -17.89 1.64
N GLU A 101 -10.43 -16.60 1.95
CA GLU A 101 -10.95 -15.93 3.14
C GLU A 101 -10.72 -16.75 4.43
N ARG A 102 -9.47 -17.20 4.61
CA ARG A 102 -9.05 -17.95 5.79
C ARG A 102 -7.56 -17.84 6.03
N ARG A 103 -7.13 -18.18 7.24
CA ARG A 103 -5.71 -18.39 7.54
C ARG A 103 -5.20 -19.64 6.82
N ILE A 104 -4.09 -19.50 6.10
CA ILE A 104 -3.42 -20.59 5.37
C ILE A 104 -2.00 -20.86 5.88
N TYR A 105 -1.46 -19.99 6.73
CA TYR A 105 -0.18 -20.18 7.41
C TYR A 105 -0.34 -19.99 8.91
N ASN A 106 0.47 -20.69 9.69
CA ASN A 106 0.48 -20.54 11.15
C ASN A 106 1.18 -19.24 11.60
N LYS A 107 2.09 -18.72 10.77
CA LYS A 107 2.85 -17.48 11.03
C LYS A 107 3.13 -16.72 9.75
N THR A 108 3.32 -15.41 9.88
CA THR A 108 3.80 -14.56 8.79
C THR A 108 5.17 -15.07 8.33
N ARG A 109 5.33 -15.21 7.01
CA ARG A 109 6.61 -15.58 6.41
C ARG A 109 7.32 -14.31 5.96
N TYR A 110 8.64 -14.33 6.11
CA TYR A 110 9.52 -13.22 5.76
C TYR A 110 10.65 -13.73 4.86
N ALA A 111 11.00 -12.95 3.85
CA ALA A 111 12.22 -13.12 3.06
C ALA A 111 12.80 -11.74 2.71
N SER A 112 14.11 -11.67 2.48
CA SER A 112 14.68 -10.49 1.83
C SER A 112 14.11 -10.37 0.42
N CYS A 113 13.61 -9.19 0.05
CA CYS A 113 13.05 -8.96 -1.28
C CYS A 113 14.09 -9.19 -2.38
N SER A 114 15.39 -8.99 -2.09
CA SER A 114 16.49 -9.28 -3.03
C SER A 114 16.44 -10.71 -3.57
N LYS A 115 16.10 -11.70 -2.72
CA LYS A 115 16.01 -13.11 -3.10
C LYS A 115 14.82 -13.44 -4.00
N LEU A 116 13.86 -12.52 -4.12
CA LEU A 116 12.65 -12.68 -4.92
C LEU A 116 12.71 -11.91 -6.25
N ARG A 117 13.73 -11.07 -6.47
CA ARG A 117 13.84 -10.20 -7.65
C ARG A 117 13.88 -10.95 -8.97
N SER A 118 14.41 -12.18 -8.99
CA SER A 118 14.45 -13.02 -10.18
C SER A 118 13.11 -13.70 -10.50
N VAL A 119 12.16 -13.68 -9.55
CA VAL A 119 10.86 -14.38 -9.66
C VAL A 119 9.71 -13.40 -9.81
N TYR A 120 9.77 -12.25 -9.14
CA TYR A 120 8.73 -11.24 -9.13
C TYR A 120 9.25 -9.88 -9.57
N PRO A 121 8.46 -9.11 -10.36
CA PRO A 121 8.78 -7.73 -10.66
C PRO A 121 8.96 -6.88 -9.40
N TYR A 122 9.98 -6.04 -9.39
CA TYR A 122 10.37 -5.21 -8.25
C TYR A 122 10.68 -3.78 -8.71
N VAL A 123 10.36 -2.79 -7.87
CA VAL A 123 10.59 -1.36 -8.17
C VAL A 123 11.91 -0.91 -7.56
N GLU A 124 12.84 -0.44 -8.39
CA GLU A 124 14.06 0.24 -7.97
C GLU A 124 13.89 1.75 -8.12
N ARG A 125 14.31 2.52 -7.12
CA ARG A 125 14.20 3.98 -7.09
C ARG A 125 15.56 4.63 -7.18
N GLN A 126 15.66 5.64 -8.04
CA GLN A 126 16.77 6.58 -8.08
C GLN A 126 16.20 7.98 -7.94
N CYS A 127 16.48 8.62 -6.81
CA CYS A 127 15.90 9.91 -6.45
C CYS A 127 16.99 10.95 -6.20
N ALA A 128 16.81 12.11 -6.82
CA ALA A 128 17.47 13.38 -6.53
C ALA A 128 16.48 14.33 -5.83
N SER A 129 16.93 15.55 -5.50
CA SER A 129 16.09 16.54 -4.82
C SER A 129 14.87 16.99 -5.62
N THR A 130 14.91 16.93 -6.94
CA THR A 130 13.87 17.46 -7.84
C THR A 130 13.27 16.43 -8.78
N GLU A 131 13.85 15.23 -8.87
CA GLU A 131 13.43 14.19 -9.80
C GLU A 131 13.64 12.81 -9.17
N CYS A 132 12.67 11.93 -9.36
CA CYS A 132 12.77 10.51 -9.04
C CYS A 132 12.45 9.69 -10.29
N ILE A 133 13.21 8.61 -10.45
CA ILE A 133 12.99 7.60 -11.48
C ILE A 133 12.72 6.27 -10.78
N GLU A 134 11.58 5.66 -11.11
CA GLU A 134 11.20 4.31 -10.71
C GLU A 134 11.37 3.36 -11.89
N TYR A 135 12.11 2.27 -11.68
CA TYR A 135 12.30 1.19 -12.64
C TYR A 135 11.61 -0.07 -12.13
N LEU A 136 10.59 -0.54 -12.84
CA LEU A 136 10.01 -1.86 -12.59
C LEU A 136 10.82 -2.90 -13.37
N LYS A 137 11.46 -3.83 -12.65
CA LYS A 137 12.34 -4.85 -13.24
C LYS A 137 11.97 -6.25 -12.79
N LEU A 138 12.16 -7.25 -13.66
CA LEU A 138 12.16 -8.68 -13.32
C LEU A 138 13.58 -9.22 -13.56
N GLY A 139 14.30 -9.53 -12.47
CA GLY A 139 15.75 -9.69 -12.54
C GLY A 139 16.40 -8.43 -13.10
N ASP A 140 17.16 -8.57 -14.18
CA ASP A 140 17.78 -7.46 -14.90
C ASP A 140 16.90 -6.92 -16.04
N TYR A 141 15.76 -7.54 -16.31
CA TYR A 141 14.86 -7.14 -17.39
C TYR A 141 14.00 -5.94 -16.99
N LEU A 142 14.12 -4.84 -17.72
CA LEU A 142 13.32 -3.63 -17.50
C LEU A 142 11.92 -3.80 -18.11
N LEU A 143 10.90 -3.76 -17.26
CA LEU A 143 9.49 -3.87 -17.66
C LEU A 143 8.86 -2.49 -17.90
N HIS A 144 9.16 -1.52 -17.03
CA HIS A 144 8.55 -0.20 -17.09
C HIS A 144 9.42 0.84 -16.39
N THR A 145 9.36 2.09 -16.84
CA THR A 145 10.04 3.23 -16.22
C THR A 145 9.07 4.38 -16.02
N VAL A 146 9.13 4.97 -14.84
CA VAL A 146 8.33 6.15 -14.49
C VAL A 146 9.24 7.24 -13.97
N LYS A 147 9.05 8.46 -14.47
CA LYS A 147 9.70 9.67 -13.96
C LYS A 147 8.65 10.55 -13.28
N PHE A 148 8.96 11.04 -12.09
CA PHE A 148 8.08 11.95 -11.36
C PHE A 148 8.89 12.89 -10.46
N THR A 149 8.31 14.05 -10.15
CA THR A 149 8.87 14.95 -9.13
C THR A 149 8.52 14.39 -7.76
N PRO A 150 9.49 14.06 -6.89
CA PRO A 150 9.19 13.60 -5.54
C PRO A 150 8.44 14.71 -4.81
N ALA A 151 7.20 14.40 -4.42
CA ALA A 151 6.49 15.21 -3.45
C ALA A 151 6.87 14.84 -2.01
N TYR A 152 7.65 13.75 -1.86
CA TYR A 152 7.92 13.11 -0.58
C TYR A 152 9.29 13.31 0.00
N ARG A 153 9.33 13.30 1.34
CA ARG A 153 10.56 13.43 2.13
C ARG A 153 11.53 12.33 1.66
N THR A 154 12.63 12.73 1.02
CA THR A 154 13.60 11.84 0.35
C THR A 154 14.45 11.00 1.30
N PHE A 155 14.15 10.98 2.60
CA PHE A 155 14.98 10.30 3.59
C PHE A 155 14.43 8.92 3.90
N LEU A 156 14.85 7.94 3.08
CA LEU A 156 14.48 6.55 3.25
C LEU A 156 14.88 5.92 4.60
N TYR A 157 15.80 6.51 5.39
CA TYR A 157 16.22 5.91 6.67
C TYR A 157 16.77 6.87 7.72
N LYS A 158 16.81 8.19 7.51
CA LYS A 158 17.70 9.03 8.32
C LYS A 158 17.13 9.68 9.57
N GLU A 159 15.84 9.87 9.71
CA GLU A 159 15.28 10.40 10.96
C GLU A 159 13.97 9.70 11.23
N TYR A 160 13.99 8.76 12.19
CA TYR A 160 12.79 8.45 12.94
C TYR A 160 12.24 9.78 13.45
N ASP A 161 11.12 10.24 12.90
CA ASP A 161 10.42 11.41 13.40
C ASP A 161 9.70 10.99 14.69
N PRO A 162 10.20 11.36 15.89
CA PRO A 162 9.59 10.95 17.15
C PRO A 162 8.20 11.55 17.35
N SER A 163 7.80 12.54 16.53
CA SER A 163 6.45 13.08 16.54
C SER A 163 5.43 12.11 15.91
N TYR A 164 5.87 11.17 15.07
CA TYR A 164 5.03 10.10 14.56
C TYR A 164 4.83 9.05 15.65
N ARG A 165 3.73 9.17 16.40
CA ARG A 165 3.31 8.13 17.33
C ARG A 165 2.76 6.95 16.53
N PRO A 166 3.36 5.76 16.66
CA PRO A 166 2.77 4.56 16.11
C PRO A 166 1.36 4.39 16.64
N CYS A 167 0.45 4.09 15.73
CA CYS A 167 -0.62 3.17 16.05
C CYS A 167 -0.17 1.73 15.74
#